data_AF-A0A316EE74-F1
#
_entry.id   AF-A0A316EE74-F1
#
_cell.length_a   1.000
_cell.length_b   1.000
_cell.length_c   1.000
_cell.angle_alpha   90.00
_cell.angle_beta   90.00
_cell.angle_gamma   90.00
#
_symmetry.space_group_name_H-M   'P 1'
#
loop_
_entity.id
_entity.type
_entity.pdbx_description
1 polymer ?
#
loop_
_entity_poly.entity_id
_entity_poly.type
_entity_poly.pdbx_seq_one_letter_code
_entity_poly.pdbx_strand_id
1 'polypeptide(L)'
;MFTLFQIKAQMGINKDGTAPHQSAMLDIKASATTNAKGFLMPRVTDHTVITSPATGLIVFNTTTNTFWYYNGTTWTDMGNGGTNGAWLQNGTNVYTNNNNVGINTATPQTTLDIKGDGFLISQKTKLTTEDPNLH
;
A
#
# COMPACT_ATOMS: atom_id res chain seq x y z
N MET A 1 -49.47 -0.22 -24.37
CA MET A 1 -48.70 -0.46 -23.14
C MET A 1 -47.23 -0.54 -23.53
N PHE A 2 -46.42 0.43 -23.12
CA PHE A 2 -45.00 0.50 -23.48
C PHE A 2 -44.20 -0.10 -22.32
N THR A 3 -43.63 -1.29 -22.52
CA THR A 3 -42.79 -1.93 -21.50
C THR A 3 -41.39 -1.34 -21.62
N LEU A 4 -41.00 -0.53 -20.64
CA LEU A 4 -39.66 0.06 -20.57
C LEU A 4 -38.65 -1.04 -20.19
N PHE A 5 -37.85 -1.51 -21.15
CA PHE A 5 -36.72 -2.39 -20.84
C PHE A 5 -35.57 -1.54 -20.27
N GLN A 6 -35.47 -1.49 -18.95
CA GLN A 6 -34.31 -0.90 -18.29
C GLN A 6 -33.12 -1.87 -18.40
N ILE A 7 -32.28 -1.70 -19.42
CA ILE A 7 -31.00 -2.42 -19.49
C ILE A 7 -30.09 -1.91 -18.36
N LYS A 8 -29.72 -2.79 -17.43
CA LYS A 8 -28.66 -2.48 -16.46
C LYS A 8 -27.33 -2.49 -17.21
N ALA A 9 -26.67 -1.33 -17.33
CA ALA A 9 -25.49 -1.11 -18.16
C ALA A 9 -24.16 -1.56 -17.51
N GLN A 10 -24.15 -2.69 -16.81
CA GLN A 10 -22.93 -3.24 -16.20
C GLN A 10 -22.13 -4.04 -17.22
N MET A 11 -20.81 -3.83 -17.26
CA MET A 11 -19.89 -4.53 -18.17
C MET A 11 -19.30 -5.76 -17.48
N GLY A 12 -19.62 -6.94 -18.01
CA GLY A 12 -19.03 -8.21 -17.58
C GLY A 12 -17.99 -8.71 -18.57
N ILE A 13 -16.78 -9.03 -18.08
CA ILE A 13 -15.74 -9.71 -18.86
C ILE A 13 -15.45 -11.03 -18.17
N ASN A 14 -16.09 -12.10 -18.65
CA ASN A 14 -15.93 -13.45 -18.13
C ASN A 14 -16.17 -14.49 -19.24
N LYS A 15 -15.78 -15.75 -18.98
CA LYS A 15 -15.95 -16.86 -19.94
C LYS A 15 -17.12 -17.78 -19.62
N ASP A 16 -17.72 -17.65 -18.44
CA ASP A 16 -18.78 -18.53 -17.94
C ASP A 16 -20.19 -17.94 -18.08
N GLY A 17 -20.32 -16.70 -18.56
CA GLY A 17 -21.62 -16.03 -18.74
C GLY A 17 -22.29 -15.63 -17.43
N THR A 18 -21.56 -15.66 -16.30
CA THR A 18 -22.11 -15.23 -15.02
C THR A 18 -22.43 -13.74 -15.04
N ALA A 19 -23.55 -13.36 -14.42
CA ALA A 19 -23.95 -11.96 -14.34
C ALA A 19 -22.93 -11.16 -13.51
N PRO A 20 -22.55 -9.94 -13.93
CA PRO A 20 -21.69 -9.08 -13.13
C PRO A 20 -22.25 -8.83 -11.73
N HIS A 21 -21.35 -8.68 -10.76
CA HIS A 21 -21.71 -8.33 -9.40
C HIS A 21 -22.54 -7.04 -9.34
N GLN A 22 -23.60 -7.00 -8.53
CA GLN A 22 -24.58 -5.91 -8.53
C GLN A 22 -24.02 -4.53 -8.13
N SER A 23 -22.88 -4.52 -7.45
CA SER A 23 -22.17 -3.29 -7.07
C SER A 23 -21.01 -2.92 -8.00
N ALA A 24 -20.84 -3.62 -9.13
CA ALA A 24 -19.78 -3.37 -10.09
C ALA A 24 -20.32 -2.76 -11.38
N MET A 25 -19.70 -1.66 -11.84
CA MET A 25 -19.91 -1.13 -13.19
C MET A 25 -19.07 -1.89 -14.23
N LEU A 26 -17.92 -2.42 -13.82
CA LEU A 26 -17.07 -3.35 -14.57
C LEU A 26 -16.70 -4.53 -13.67
N ASP A 27 -17.03 -5.74 -14.08
CA ASP A 27 -16.69 -6.99 -13.38
C ASP A 27 -15.85 -7.87 -14.32
N ILE A 28 -14.62 -8.18 -13.91
CA ILE A 28 -13.69 -9.04 -14.64
C ILE A 28 -13.50 -10.31 -13.82
N LYS A 29 -14.08 -11.42 -14.29
CA LYS A 29 -13.98 -12.72 -13.61
C LYS A 29 -13.07 -13.64 -14.41
N ALA A 30 -11.95 -14.02 -13.79
CA ALA A 30 -11.06 -15.03 -14.33
C ALA A 30 -11.63 -16.45 -14.16
N SER A 31 -11.25 -17.37 -15.05
CA SER A 31 -11.57 -18.79 -14.89
C SER A 31 -10.86 -19.35 -13.65
N ALA A 32 -11.53 -20.22 -12.89
CA ALA A 32 -10.93 -20.94 -11.77
C ALA A 32 -10.05 -22.14 -12.19
N THR A 33 -9.93 -22.42 -13.50
CA THR A 33 -9.13 -23.52 -14.07
C THR A 33 -7.80 -23.02 -14.67
N THR A 34 -6.95 -23.93 -15.14
CA THR A 34 -5.60 -23.65 -15.65
C THR A 34 -5.58 -22.53 -16.72
N ASN A 35 -4.63 -21.60 -16.59
CA ASN A 35 -4.46 -20.39 -17.42
C ASN A 35 -5.46 -19.24 -17.16
N ALA A 36 -5.80 -18.99 -15.89
CA ALA A 36 -6.53 -17.81 -15.47
C ALA A 36 -5.82 -16.52 -15.93
N LYS A 37 -6.54 -15.63 -16.62
CA LYS A 37 -6.03 -14.33 -17.07
C LYS A 37 -6.38 -13.25 -16.05
N GLY A 38 -5.50 -12.27 -15.86
CA GLY A 38 -5.74 -11.10 -15.03
C GLY A 38 -6.11 -9.85 -15.83
N PHE A 39 -6.30 -8.73 -15.13
CA PHE A 39 -6.41 -7.41 -15.74
C PHE A 39 -5.03 -6.76 -15.84
N LEU A 40 -4.61 -6.42 -17.06
CA LEU A 40 -3.42 -5.62 -17.29
C LEU A 40 -3.82 -4.14 -17.38
N MET A 41 -3.55 -3.38 -16.33
CA MET A 41 -3.87 -1.95 -16.29
C MET A 41 -2.98 -1.13 -17.24
N PRO A 42 -3.34 0.14 -17.55
CA PRO A 42 -2.51 1.02 -18.36
C PRO A 42 -1.07 1.10 -17.83
N ARG A 43 -0.11 0.86 -18.71
CA ARG A 43 1.34 0.89 -18.39
C ARG A 43 1.97 2.12 -19.00
N VAL A 44 2.80 2.80 -18.21
CA VAL A 44 3.54 3.99 -18.63
C VAL A 44 4.97 3.90 -18.13
N THR A 45 5.94 4.41 -18.88
CA THR A 45 7.33 4.52 -18.41
C THR A 45 7.48 5.64 -17.39
N ASP A 46 6.71 6.71 -17.58
CA ASP A 46 6.61 7.87 -16.72
C ASP A 46 5.13 8.26 -16.61
N HIS A 47 4.60 8.33 -15.39
CA HIS A 47 3.20 8.67 -15.14
C HIS A 47 2.95 10.19 -15.19
N THR A 48 4.01 11.01 -15.11
CA THR A 48 3.90 12.48 -15.10
C THR A 48 3.57 13.08 -16.47
N VAL A 49 3.73 12.30 -17.55
CA VAL A 49 3.39 12.70 -18.93
C VAL A 49 1.87 12.79 -19.17
N ILE A 50 1.07 12.21 -18.27
CA ILE A 50 -0.39 12.29 -18.35
C ILE A 50 -0.81 13.69 -17.91
N THR A 51 -1.20 14.51 -18.88
CA THR A 51 -1.67 15.88 -18.64
C THR A 51 -3.08 15.86 -18.05
N SER A 52 -3.32 16.69 -17.03
CA SER A 52 -4.61 16.81 -16.33
C SER A 52 -5.21 15.45 -15.88
N PRO A 53 -4.48 14.64 -15.09
CA PRO A 53 -4.98 13.35 -14.64
C PRO A 53 -6.21 13.52 -13.75
N ALA A 54 -7.20 12.63 -13.91
CA ALA A 54 -8.36 12.60 -13.03
C ALA A 54 -7.97 12.05 -11.64
N THR A 55 -8.61 12.57 -10.58
CA THR A 55 -8.47 12.01 -9.24
C THR A 55 -8.89 10.53 -9.24
N GLY A 56 -8.04 9.66 -8.70
CA GLY A 56 -8.25 8.21 -8.69
C GLY A 56 -7.79 7.49 -9.97
N LEU A 57 -7.18 8.17 -10.94
CA LEU A 57 -6.55 7.51 -12.09
C LEU A 57 -5.41 6.60 -11.60
N ILE A 58 -5.40 5.33 -12.02
CA ILE A 58 -4.39 4.33 -11.65
C ILE A 58 -3.61 3.90 -12.90
N VAL A 59 -2.28 3.79 -12.77
CA VAL A 59 -1.37 3.28 -13.79
C VAL A 59 -0.29 2.40 -13.17
N PHE A 60 0.29 1.50 -13.96
CA PHE A 60 1.52 0.81 -13.61
C PHE A 60 2.71 1.51 -14.25
N ASN A 61 3.63 2.03 -13.42
CA ASN A 61 4.86 2.63 -13.91
C ASN A 61 5.93 1.55 -14.13
N THR A 62 6.37 1.37 -15.37
CA THR A 62 7.33 0.30 -15.74
C THR A 62 8.78 0.62 -15.42
N THR A 63 9.10 1.87 -15.10
CA THR A 63 10.44 2.27 -14.62
C THR A 63 10.58 1.93 -13.14
N THR A 64 9.58 2.30 -12.33
CA THR A 64 9.58 2.02 -10.88
C THR A 64 9.08 0.62 -10.54
N ASN A 65 8.44 -0.07 -11.49
CA ASN A 65 7.77 -1.36 -11.29
C ASN A 65 6.71 -1.33 -10.18
N THR A 66 6.01 -0.20 -10.03
CA THR A 66 5.00 0.00 -8.99
C THR A 66 3.70 0.55 -9.56
N PHE A 67 2.61 0.35 -8.83
CA PHE A 67 1.32 0.98 -9.11
C PHE A 67 1.32 2.41 -8.58
N TRP A 68 0.82 3.34 -9.40
CA TRP A 68 0.67 4.74 -9.04
C TRP A 68 -0.79 5.17 -9.21
N TYR A 69 -1.29 6.00 -8.31
CA TYR A 69 -2.56 6.69 -8.49
C TYR A 69 -2.42 8.20 -8.34
N TYR A 70 -3.25 8.95 -9.03
CA TYR A 70 -3.33 10.40 -8.86
C TYR A 70 -4.30 10.74 -7.73
N ASN A 71 -3.82 11.40 -6.68
CA ASN A 71 -4.65 11.74 -5.50
C ASN A 71 -5.48 13.03 -5.68
N GLY A 72 -5.44 13.64 -6.88
CA GLY A 72 -6.06 14.93 -7.18
C GLY A 72 -5.08 16.11 -7.17
N THR A 73 -3.86 15.91 -6.65
CA THR A 73 -2.80 16.93 -6.64
C THR A 73 -1.46 16.37 -7.13
N THR A 74 -1.07 15.20 -6.65
CA THR A 74 0.20 14.53 -6.95
C THR A 74 -0.01 13.05 -7.23
N TRP A 75 0.95 12.46 -7.94
CA TRP A 75 1.04 11.02 -8.11
C TRP A 75 1.57 10.37 -6.82
N THR A 76 0.93 9.29 -6.39
CA THR A 76 1.26 8.54 -5.17
C THR A 76 1.51 7.06 -5.51
N ASP A 77 2.63 6.51 -5.03
CA ASP A 77 2.98 5.10 -5.17
C ASP A 77 2.16 4.23 -4.20
N MET A 78 1.67 3.08 -4.68
CA MET A 78 0.90 2.11 -3.90
C MET A 78 1.70 0.86 -3.52
N GLY A 79 2.81 0.58 -4.20
CA GLY A 79 3.64 -0.62 -4.00
C GLY A 79 4.76 -0.40 -3.00
N ASN A 80 5.30 0.81 -2.92
CA ASN A 80 6.23 1.20 -1.89
C ASN A 80 5.42 1.84 -0.77
N GLY A 81 5.00 1.02 0.21
CA GLY A 81 4.08 1.40 1.29
C GLY A 81 4.24 2.88 1.62
N GLY A 82 3.20 3.66 1.32
CA GLY A 82 3.25 5.12 1.43
C GLY A 82 3.95 5.50 2.72
N THR A 83 4.72 6.59 2.67
CA THR A 83 5.76 7.11 3.57
C THR A 83 5.53 7.05 5.10
N ASN A 84 4.46 6.42 5.59
CA ASN A 84 3.84 6.52 6.90
C ASN A 84 3.37 5.16 7.49
N GLY A 85 4.03 4.03 7.23
CA GLY A 85 4.03 2.93 8.19
C GLY A 85 4.84 3.32 9.44
N ALA A 86 4.53 2.79 10.63
CA ALA A 86 5.35 3.03 11.84
C ALA A 86 6.83 2.59 11.68
N TRP A 87 7.11 1.75 10.67
CA TRP A 87 8.46 1.35 10.22
C TRP A 87 9.02 2.16 9.05
N LEU A 88 8.20 3.03 8.44
CA LEU A 88 8.51 3.85 7.26
C LEU A 88 8.59 5.35 7.60
N GLN A 89 8.06 5.77 8.75
CA GLN A 89 8.10 7.16 9.20
C GLN A 89 9.41 7.42 9.93
N ASN A 90 10.30 8.19 9.29
CA ASN A 90 11.43 8.85 9.93
C ASN A 90 11.00 10.30 10.24
N GLY A 91 10.59 10.56 11.47
CA GLY A 91 10.14 11.89 11.90
C GLY A 91 9.03 11.86 12.95
N THR A 92 8.91 12.96 13.71
CA THR A 92 7.97 13.16 14.84
C THR A 92 8.25 12.36 16.13
N ASN A 93 9.45 11.80 16.28
CA ASN A 93 10.00 11.09 17.46
C ASN A 93 10.15 9.57 17.28
N VAL A 94 9.72 8.99 16.16
CA VAL A 94 10.00 7.60 15.79
C VAL A 94 10.98 7.60 14.62
N TYR A 95 12.00 6.77 14.73
CA TYR A 95 13.10 6.66 13.78
C TYR A 95 13.42 5.19 13.53
N THR A 96 13.64 4.80 12.28
CA THR A 96 14.14 3.46 11.92
C THR A 96 15.41 3.61 11.09
N ASN A 97 16.46 2.86 11.44
CA ASN A 97 17.73 2.87 10.71
C ASN A 97 18.41 1.52 10.91
N ASN A 98 18.86 0.87 9.83
CA ASN A 98 19.57 -0.42 9.88
C ASN A 98 18.92 -1.45 10.84
N ASN A 99 17.61 -1.66 10.71
CA ASN A 99 16.81 -2.58 11.55
C ASN A 99 16.67 -2.20 13.03
N ASN A 100 17.19 -1.05 13.46
CA ASN A 100 17.03 -0.53 14.81
C ASN A 100 15.83 0.42 14.91
N VAL A 101 15.20 0.45 16.09
CA VAL A 101 14.12 1.38 16.44
C VAL A 101 14.65 2.47 17.36
N GLY A 102 14.46 3.71 16.95
CA GLY A 102 14.82 4.92 17.68
C GLY A 102 13.59 5.69 18.16
N ILE A 103 13.59 6.11 19.43
CA ILE A 103 12.67 7.14 19.95
C ILE A 103 13.48 8.40 20.25
N ASN A 104 13.13 9.54 19.64
CA ASN A 104 13.89 10.82 19.70
C ASN A 104 15.36 10.72 19.27
N THR A 105 15.72 9.72 18.46
CA THR A 105 17.10 9.48 18.01
C THR A 105 17.11 9.13 16.53
N ALA A 106 17.60 10.04 15.68
CA ALA A 106 17.63 9.82 14.23
C ALA A 106 18.63 8.74 13.78
N THR A 107 19.53 8.35 14.67
CA THR A 107 20.60 7.38 14.41
C THR A 107 20.69 6.35 15.55
N PRO A 108 19.69 5.47 15.70
CA PRO A 108 19.68 4.47 16.77
C PRO A 108 20.92 3.55 16.72
N GLN A 109 21.68 3.50 17.82
CA GLN A 109 22.95 2.73 17.88
C GLN A 109 22.80 1.28 18.33
N THR A 110 21.62 0.91 18.85
CA THR A 110 21.27 -0.44 19.30
C THR A 110 19.86 -0.77 18.83
N THR A 111 19.42 -2.02 18.98
CA THR A 111 18.13 -2.52 18.50
C THR A 111 16.93 -1.67 18.96
N LEU A 112 16.98 -1.16 20.20
CA LEU A 112 16.06 -0.16 20.74
C LEU A 112 16.85 0.97 21.41
N ASP A 113 16.90 2.15 20.79
CA ASP A 113 17.55 3.35 21.30
C ASP A 113 16.48 4.41 21.64
N ILE A 114 16.40 4.84 22.90
CA ILE A 114 15.43 5.84 23.36
C ILE A 114 16.21 7.00 23.96
N LYS A 115 16.05 8.20 23.41
CA LYS A 115 16.64 9.43 23.96
C LYS A 115 15.57 10.28 24.63
N GLY A 116 15.92 10.86 25.78
CA GLY A 116 15.05 11.74 26.58
C GLY A 116 14.72 11.17 27.97
N ASP A 117 13.99 11.94 28.75
CA ASP A 117 13.88 11.75 30.21
C ASP A 117 12.68 10.87 30.65
N GLY A 118 12.03 10.15 29.72
CA GLY A 118 10.77 9.45 30.00
C GLY A 118 10.73 8.02 29.48
N PHE A 119 11.01 7.04 30.34
CA PHE A 119 10.70 5.62 30.13
C PHE A 119 9.82 5.11 31.27
N LEU A 120 8.50 5.14 31.08
CA LEU A 120 7.52 4.66 32.06
C LEU A 120 7.17 3.20 31.77
N ILE A 121 7.36 2.32 32.74
CA ILE A 121 6.87 0.94 32.69
C ILE A 121 5.67 0.84 33.63
N SER A 122 4.49 0.57 33.06
CA SER A 122 3.21 0.58 33.78
C SER A 122 3.05 -0.57 34.80
N GLN A 123 3.93 -1.57 34.79
CA GLN A 123 3.88 -2.75 35.66
C GLN A 123 5.28 -3.21 36.10
N LYS A 124 5.37 -4.12 37.07
CA LYS A 124 6.65 -4.69 37.54
C LYS A 124 7.30 -5.54 36.45
N THR A 125 8.34 -5.01 35.80
CA THR A 125 9.12 -5.69 34.75
C THR A 125 10.57 -5.88 35.21
N LYS A 126 11.17 -7.03 34.88
CA LYS A 126 12.59 -7.31 35.09
C LYS A 126 13.33 -6.99 33.78
N LEU A 127 14.25 -6.02 33.81
CA LEU A 127 15.19 -5.78 32.71
C LEU A 127 16.47 -6.55 33.03
N THR A 128 16.90 -7.45 32.15
CA THR A 128 18.16 -8.18 32.27
C THR A 128 19.05 -7.82 31.10
N THR A 129 20.28 -7.37 31.39
CA THR A 129 21.36 -7.32 30.41
C THR A 129 22.25 -8.52 30.69
N GLU A 130 22.01 -9.65 30.02
CA GLU A 130 23.00 -10.73 30.05
C GLU A 130 24.10 -10.34 29.06
N ASP A 131 25.32 -10.15 29.56
CA ASP A 131 26.50 -10.15 28.69
C ASP A 131 26.69 -11.60 28.22
N PRO A 132 26.56 -11.90 26.91
CA PRO A 132 26.69 -13.27 26.41
C PRO A 132 28.10 -13.85 26.62
N ASN A 133 29.06 -13.07 27.11
CA ASN A 133 30.46 -13.49 27.31
C ASN A 133 30.92 -13.52 28.77
N LEU A 134 30.04 -13.28 29.75
CA LEU A 134 30.41 -13.40 31.17
C LEU A 134 30.18 -14.86 31.64
N HIS A 135 31.27 -15.64 31.67
CA HIS A 135 31.34 -16.91 32.42
C HIS A 135 31.90 -16.68 33.82
#